data_AF-A0A2E7E5N7-F1
#
_entry.id   AF-A0A2E7E5N7-F1
#
_cell.length_a   1.000
_cell.length_b   1.000
_cell.length_c   1.000
_cell.angle_alpha   90.00
_cell.angle_beta   90.00
_cell.angle_gamma   90.00
#
_symmetry.space_group_name_H-M   'P 1'
#
loop_
_entity.id
_entity.type
_entity.pdbx_description
1 polymer ?
#
loop_
_entity_poly.entity_id
_entity_poly.type
_entity_poly.pdbx_seq_one_letter_code
_entity_poly.pdbx_strand_id
1 'polypeptide(L)'
;MDRLIQQELNPFIGPEAECGCLVMIPAQTGIGKTHTIRQAILDELLESQATSSEQRMIYYITNSVDNVRSTYQDLLQLVEESKCSEAAKMVLEGMIVYLPNQAVQLLDIPEDDIDYLIDRFQLKDNKAFFRDWKKLKQQRQLVRDNESFAAGFRDSIEEKAGHIYSVLARLIQANQKGEKPVVLCSVDRDILDKLVPGDQVRRGIAKVCFMTTKKFLAGYKTLKGRTHPVRDLKGSLLLVDEVDRQNEEILQTMAQQQAIDLIELTKTLYANLSRYRLEKSPLYEGIQDGFDELTRRLAEFAEKWHLQYAFNLDGATLEQDRVRLFSDRSVTHAHSATHILTLEPDSQLQKNLVHSSDRQVDDIRSQEYRLSRFINEADWLFRMFIGVIRTSVWQYTNNASLRNTAPTQQEAVVSILRHLNLQDMNTIVFKALDAQVSFSGVKSSKDEGRSALRPYHDTGLKLTEVRRNEDSHDTVSCHYTGLSMSPSGLLARLVESGAKVVGISATATSKTVIKNFDLDYLQLRLGDKFIELSERQKHAIGEYYRSRRRYEEQGVQVIPEYIQADRSVLKGLLEQYLGKPVRKPAAVIAEWLGKSDDEKKKTTCWSGFRGWSSRCRCLPLNLAIVTCWCC
;
A
#
# COMPACT_ATOMS: atom_id res chain seq x y z
N MET A 1 -16.35 23.96 -12.06
CA MET A 1 -15.67 22.94 -11.23
C MET A 1 -15.96 23.17 -9.76
N ASP A 2 -15.73 24.37 -9.24
CA ASP A 2 -15.99 24.70 -7.82
C ASP A 2 -17.44 24.42 -7.42
N ARG A 3 -18.41 24.91 -8.21
CA ARG A 3 -19.84 24.58 -8.06
C ARG A 3 -20.14 23.08 -7.97
N LEU A 4 -19.45 22.25 -8.75
CA LEU A 4 -19.68 20.80 -8.76
C LEU A 4 -19.27 20.19 -7.41
N ILE A 5 -18.07 20.52 -6.93
CA ILE A 5 -17.54 19.96 -5.67
C ILE A 5 -18.28 20.54 -4.46
N GLN A 6 -18.48 21.85 -4.43
CA GLN A 6 -18.98 22.57 -3.25
C GLN A 6 -20.50 22.58 -3.12
N GLN A 7 -21.25 22.43 -4.22
CA GLN A 7 -22.72 22.50 -4.17
C GLN A 7 -23.34 21.17 -4.57
N GLU A 8 -23.01 20.68 -5.77
CA GLU A 8 -23.72 19.52 -6.34
C GLU A 8 -23.31 18.20 -5.70
N LEU A 9 -22.05 18.06 -5.29
CA LEU A 9 -21.54 16.87 -4.59
C LEU A 9 -21.62 16.97 -3.07
N ASN A 10 -21.85 18.18 -2.52
CA ASN A 10 -21.90 18.41 -1.07
C ASN A 10 -22.85 17.46 -0.30
N PRO A 11 -24.03 17.06 -0.83
CA PRO A 11 -24.88 16.08 -0.14
C PRO A 11 -24.21 14.73 0.13
N PHE A 12 -23.15 14.38 -0.63
CA PHE A 12 -22.42 13.12 -0.50
C PHE A 12 -21.06 13.30 0.17
N ILE A 13 -20.33 14.37 -0.17
CA ILE A 13 -18.94 14.59 0.28
C ILE A 13 -18.83 15.63 1.40
N GLY A 14 -19.92 16.33 1.74
CA GLY A 14 -19.95 17.35 2.78
C GLY A 14 -19.77 16.79 4.19
N PRO A 15 -19.54 17.65 5.20
CA PRO A 15 -19.35 17.22 6.58
C PRO A 15 -20.57 16.48 7.14
N GLU A 16 -21.79 16.92 6.78
CA GLU A 16 -23.06 16.36 7.27
C GLU A 16 -23.39 14.96 6.71
N ALA A 17 -22.74 14.52 5.63
CA ALA A 17 -22.99 13.20 5.07
C ALA A 17 -22.53 12.09 6.03
N GLU A 18 -23.44 11.20 6.42
CA GLU A 18 -23.16 10.16 7.44
C GLU A 18 -22.33 8.97 6.89
N CYS A 19 -22.42 8.72 5.59
CA CYS A 19 -21.77 7.58 4.94
C CYS A 19 -20.49 7.99 4.19
N GLY A 20 -19.52 7.07 4.15
CA GLY A 20 -18.41 7.17 3.20
C GLY A 20 -18.90 7.02 1.76
N CYS A 21 -18.22 7.67 0.83
CA CYS A 21 -18.54 7.63 -0.60
C CYS A 21 -17.27 7.70 -1.46
N LEU A 22 -17.37 7.30 -2.72
CA LEU A 22 -16.35 7.49 -3.76
C LEU A 22 -16.94 8.30 -4.91
N VAL A 23 -16.29 9.41 -5.26
CA VAL A 23 -16.60 10.21 -6.44
C VAL A 23 -15.38 10.26 -7.35
N MET A 24 -15.55 9.91 -8.63
CA MET A 24 -14.50 10.01 -9.64
C MET A 24 -14.82 11.14 -10.62
N ILE A 25 -13.98 12.18 -10.65
CA ILE A 25 -14.19 13.39 -11.45
C ILE A 25 -13.23 13.39 -12.66
N PRO A 26 -13.74 13.20 -13.90
CA PRO A 26 -12.95 13.23 -15.12
C PRO A 26 -12.68 14.67 -15.53
N ALA A 27 -11.62 15.27 -14.97
CA ALA A 27 -11.24 16.65 -15.22
C ALA A 27 -9.90 16.73 -15.99
N GLN A 28 -9.93 17.27 -17.21
CA GLN A 28 -8.77 17.35 -18.10
C GLN A 28 -7.64 18.22 -17.52
N THR A 29 -6.42 18.07 -18.02
CA THR A 29 -5.27 18.88 -17.59
C THR A 29 -5.42 20.34 -18.03
N GLY A 30 -4.96 21.27 -17.17
CA GLY A 30 -4.96 22.70 -17.45
C GLY A 30 -6.28 23.45 -17.20
N ILE A 31 -7.34 22.80 -16.67
CA ILE A 31 -8.60 23.50 -16.30
C ILE A 31 -8.66 23.96 -14.84
N GLY A 32 -7.57 23.80 -14.09
CA GLY A 32 -7.48 24.23 -12.70
C GLY A 32 -7.99 23.22 -11.67
N LYS A 33 -7.83 21.90 -11.89
CA LYS A 33 -8.19 20.85 -10.92
C LYS A 33 -7.70 21.14 -9.50
N THR A 34 -6.39 21.34 -9.37
CA THR A 34 -5.70 21.60 -8.11
C THR A 34 -6.13 22.94 -7.51
N HIS A 35 -6.53 23.92 -8.33
CA HIS A 35 -7.14 25.17 -7.84
C HIS A 35 -8.50 24.92 -7.19
N THR A 36 -9.39 24.19 -7.86
CA THR A 36 -10.70 23.81 -7.30
C THR A 36 -10.57 23.04 -5.98
N ILE A 37 -9.60 22.11 -5.89
CA ILE A 37 -9.34 21.39 -4.64
C ILE A 37 -8.95 22.36 -3.51
N ARG A 38 -8.01 23.27 -3.76
CA ARG A 38 -7.57 24.26 -2.76
C ARG A 38 -8.71 25.15 -2.30
N GLN A 39 -9.54 25.63 -3.23
CA GLN A 39 -10.70 26.46 -2.90
C GLN A 39 -11.71 25.70 -2.02
N ALA A 40 -11.99 24.43 -2.34
CA ALA A 40 -12.86 23.60 -1.53
C ALA A 40 -12.32 23.39 -0.10
N ILE A 41 -11.01 23.21 0.05
CA ILE A 41 -10.37 23.12 1.39
C ILE A 41 -10.51 24.45 2.15
N LEU A 42 -10.21 25.58 1.50
CA LEU A 42 -10.30 26.90 2.13
C LEU A 42 -11.72 27.21 2.58
N ASP A 43 -12.70 26.99 1.72
CA ASP A 43 -14.11 27.27 2.03
C ASP A 43 -14.59 26.43 3.23
N GLU A 44 -14.21 25.16 3.31
CA GLU A 44 -14.54 24.30 4.47
C GLU A 44 -13.86 24.78 5.77
N LEU A 45 -12.60 25.23 5.69
CA LEU A 45 -11.91 25.82 6.84
C LEU A 45 -12.58 27.11 7.32
N LEU A 46 -13.04 27.95 6.39
CA LEU A 46 -13.74 29.20 6.70
C LEU A 46 -15.14 28.96 7.29
N GLU A 47 -15.90 28.03 6.71
CA GLU A 47 -17.23 27.67 7.21
C GLU A 47 -17.17 27.10 8.62
N SER A 48 -16.22 26.20 8.88
CA SER A 48 -16.07 25.59 10.21
C SER A 48 -15.63 26.57 11.29
N GLN A 49 -14.83 27.58 10.95
CA GLN A 49 -14.52 28.71 11.83
C GLN A 49 -15.78 29.52 12.17
N ALA A 50 -16.63 29.78 11.16
CA ALA A 50 -17.83 30.60 11.33
C ALA A 50 -18.92 29.89 12.16
N THR A 51 -19.10 28.59 12.00
CA THR A 51 -20.19 27.82 12.63
C THR A 51 -19.81 27.15 13.95
N SER A 52 -18.53 27.19 14.36
CA SER A 52 -18.01 26.44 15.52
C SER A 52 -18.31 24.93 15.46
N SER A 53 -18.53 24.39 14.26
CA SER A 53 -18.76 22.95 14.05
C SER A 53 -17.47 22.16 14.23
N GLU A 54 -17.57 20.91 14.66
CA GLU A 54 -16.41 20.02 14.77
C GLU A 54 -15.75 19.81 13.39
N GLN A 55 -14.49 20.20 13.27
CA GLN A 55 -13.73 20.10 12.02
C GLN A 55 -13.31 18.66 11.76
N ARG A 56 -13.76 18.10 10.64
CA ARG A 56 -13.28 16.81 10.13
C ARG A 56 -11.83 16.90 9.66
N MET A 57 -11.18 15.74 9.56
CA MET A 57 -9.85 15.64 8.96
C MET A 57 -9.95 15.63 7.43
N ILE A 58 -9.12 16.45 6.79
CA ILE A 58 -8.93 16.48 5.33
C ILE A 58 -7.52 15.99 4.99
N TYR A 59 -7.44 15.02 4.09
CA TYR A 59 -6.19 14.52 3.54
C TYR A 59 -6.11 14.86 2.06
N TYR A 60 -5.07 15.58 1.67
CA TYR A 60 -4.70 15.77 0.26
C TYR A 60 -3.53 14.85 -0.07
N ILE A 61 -3.73 13.97 -1.06
CA ILE A 61 -2.70 13.05 -1.53
C ILE A 61 -2.53 13.10 -3.05
N THR A 62 -1.29 12.95 -3.47
CA THR A 62 -0.88 12.71 -4.85
C THR A 62 0.43 11.94 -4.87
N ASN A 63 0.91 11.54 -6.04
CA ASN A 63 2.13 10.74 -6.19
C ASN A 63 3.42 11.59 -6.11
N SER A 64 3.37 12.84 -6.57
CA SER A 64 4.54 13.72 -6.70
C SER A 64 4.79 14.57 -5.45
N VAL A 65 6.03 14.57 -4.93
CA VAL A 65 6.45 15.43 -3.82
C VAL A 65 6.33 16.92 -4.18
N ASP A 66 6.71 17.28 -5.40
CA ASP A 66 6.64 18.67 -5.87
C ASP A 66 5.20 19.15 -5.95
N ASN A 67 4.29 18.31 -6.45
CA ASN A 67 2.86 18.64 -6.51
C ASN A 67 2.26 18.82 -5.11
N VAL A 68 2.63 17.97 -4.14
CA VAL A 68 2.18 18.13 -2.75
C VAL A 68 2.68 19.45 -2.18
N ARG A 69 3.97 19.75 -2.35
CA ARG A 69 4.60 20.96 -1.79
C ARG A 69 4.03 22.23 -2.41
N SER A 70 3.90 22.28 -3.73
CA SER A 70 3.34 23.45 -4.42
C SER A 70 1.88 23.66 -4.05
N THR A 71 1.06 22.59 -4.02
CA THR A 71 -0.36 22.72 -3.63
C THR A 71 -0.51 23.23 -2.19
N TYR A 72 0.34 22.75 -1.27
CA TYR A 72 0.37 23.23 0.11
C TYR A 72 0.73 24.72 0.18
N GLN A 73 1.81 25.14 -0.49
CA GLN A 73 2.26 26.53 -0.50
C GLN A 73 1.20 27.46 -1.11
N ASP A 74 0.59 27.04 -2.21
CA ASP A 74 -0.44 27.84 -2.84
C ASP A 74 -1.71 27.93 -1.97
N LEU A 75 -2.05 26.90 -1.17
CA LEU A 75 -3.17 27.00 -0.24
C LEU A 75 -2.87 28.02 0.87
N LEU A 76 -1.65 28.05 1.40
CA LEU A 76 -1.23 29.07 2.36
C LEU A 76 -1.33 30.47 1.75
N GLN A 77 -0.90 30.62 0.49
CA GLN A 77 -1.06 31.88 -0.22
C GLN A 77 -2.54 32.29 -0.37
N LEU A 78 -3.44 31.34 -0.65
CA LEU A 78 -4.89 31.63 -0.69
C LEU A 78 -5.46 32.02 0.68
N VAL A 79 -4.94 31.47 1.78
CA VAL A 79 -5.29 31.91 3.14
C VAL A 79 -4.82 33.35 3.36
N GLU A 80 -3.61 33.68 2.94
CA GLU A 80 -3.05 35.03 3.08
C GLU A 80 -3.83 36.08 2.26
N GLU A 81 -4.24 35.70 1.05
CA GLU A 81 -5.05 36.55 0.16
C GLU A 81 -6.54 36.63 0.57
N SER A 82 -6.97 35.83 1.54
CA SER A 82 -8.35 35.83 2.02
C SER A 82 -8.70 37.13 2.76
N LYS A 83 -9.99 37.48 2.77
CA LYS A 83 -10.50 38.71 3.44
C LYS A 83 -10.59 38.59 4.97
N CYS A 84 -9.98 37.57 5.56
CA CYS A 84 -10.01 37.31 6.98
C CYS A 84 -9.10 38.27 7.76
N SER A 85 -9.34 38.40 9.07
CA SER A 85 -8.42 39.12 9.95
C SER A 85 -7.09 38.38 10.09
N GLU A 86 -6.01 39.08 10.40
CA GLU A 86 -4.68 38.48 10.61
C GLU A 86 -4.70 37.37 11.68
N ALA A 87 -5.44 37.57 12.77
CA ALA A 87 -5.60 36.53 13.79
C ALA A 87 -6.31 35.28 13.25
N ALA A 88 -7.32 35.44 12.39
CA ALA A 88 -8.01 34.31 11.76
C ALA A 88 -7.10 33.59 10.75
N LYS A 89 -6.31 34.34 9.96
CA LYS A 89 -5.30 33.77 9.05
C LYS A 89 -4.30 32.90 9.80
N MET A 90 -3.71 33.40 10.89
CA MET A 90 -2.77 32.62 11.70
C MET A 90 -3.37 31.31 12.23
N VAL A 91 -4.66 31.32 12.62
CA VAL A 91 -5.36 30.10 13.07
C VAL A 91 -5.56 29.13 11.90
N LEU A 92 -5.97 29.63 10.73
CA LEU A 92 -6.15 28.82 9.52
C LEU A 92 -4.84 28.18 9.06
N GLU A 93 -3.75 28.94 9.03
CA GLU A 93 -2.41 28.41 8.71
C GLU A 93 -2.00 27.31 9.68
N GLY A 94 -2.23 27.49 10.99
CA GLY A 94 -1.95 26.47 12.00
C GLY A 94 -2.78 25.19 11.84
N MET A 95 -3.91 25.23 11.13
CA MET A 95 -4.73 24.05 10.82
C MET A 95 -4.20 23.24 9.62
N ILE A 96 -3.26 23.78 8.85
CA ILE A 96 -2.75 23.16 7.62
C ILE A 96 -1.33 22.66 7.84
N VAL A 97 -1.08 21.38 7.57
CA VAL A 97 0.25 20.79 7.76
C VAL A 97 0.74 20.06 6.51
N TYR A 98 2.00 20.35 6.15
CA TYR A 98 2.75 19.56 5.19
C TYR A 98 3.56 18.48 5.89
N LEU A 99 3.49 17.24 5.39
CA LEU A 99 4.24 16.11 5.93
C LEU A 99 5.31 15.65 4.92
N PRO A 100 6.51 16.26 4.86
CA PRO A 100 7.58 15.86 3.94
C PRO A 100 8.22 14.51 4.27
N ASN A 101 9.03 13.95 3.36
CA ASN A 101 9.85 12.78 3.71
C ASN A 101 10.81 13.07 4.88
N GLN A 102 11.32 12.03 5.53
CA GLN A 102 12.13 12.14 6.75
C GLN A 102 13.43 12.93 6.56
N ALA A 103 14.06 12.81 5.40
CA ALA A 103 15.29 13.53 5.10
C ALA A 103 15.03 15.03 5.02
N VAL A 104 14.02 15.43 4.25
CA VAL A 104 13.59 16.83 4.10
C VAL A 104 13.17 17.42 5.45
N GLN A 105 12.45 16.67 6.28
CA GLN A 105 12.08 17.10 7.64
C GLN A 105 13.28 17.47 8.51
N LEU A 106 14.40 16.77 8.39
CA LEU A 106 15.62 17.10 9.12
C LEU A 106 16.39 18.26 8.45
N LEU A 107 16.48 18.24 7.12
CA LEU A 107 17.30 19.18 6.35
C LEU A 107 16.72 20.59 6.32
N ASP A 108 15.40 20.74 6.37
CA ASP A 108 14.70 22.03 6.37
C ASP A 108 14.80 22.76 7.73
N ILE A 109 15.28 22.08 8.78
CA ILE A 109 15.42 22.67 10.12
C ILE A 109 16.82 23.27 10.30
N PRO A 110 16.93 24.47 10.89
CA PRO A 110 18.20 25.05 11.28
C PRO A 110 19.04 24.10 12.15
N GLU A 111 20.35 24.07 11.92
CA GLU A 111 21.23 23.17 12.66
C GLU A 111 21.29 23.46 14.16
N ASP A 112 21.10 24.72 14.54
CA ASP A 112 21.06 25.18 15.93
C ASP A 112 19.79 24.71 16.64
N ASP A 113 18.66 24.65 15.93
CA ASP A 113 17.40 24.12 16.47
C ASP A 113 17.52 22.61 16.77
N ILE A 114 18.23 21.87 15.91
CA ILE A 114 18.51 20.45 16.15
C ILE A 114 19.47 20.27 17.34
N ASP A 115 20.52 21.08 17.45
CA ASP A 115 21.43 21.05 18.59
C ASP A 115 20.71 21.41 19.90
N TYR A 116 19.79 22.38 19.85
CA TYR A 116 18.92 22.72 20.97
C TYR A 116 18.10 21.50 21.43
N LEU A 117 17.47 20.76 20.50
CA LEU A 117 16.73 19.55 20.84
C LEU A 117 17.64 18.45 21.42
N ILE A 118 18.85 18.26 20.85
CA ILE A 118 19.82 17.29 21.36
C ILE A 118 20.14 17.59 22.83
N ASP A 119 20.30 18.86 23.19
CA ASP A 119 20.60 19.28 24.56
C ASP A 119 19.38 19.19 25.46
N ARG A 120 18.22 19.65 24.97
CA ARG A 120 16.95 19.61 25.69
C ARG A 120 16.57 18.19 26.12
N PHE A 121 16.82 17.22 25.24
CA PHE A 121 16.53 15.80 25.47
C PHE A 121 17.72 15.00 26.03
N GLN A 122 18.84 15.65 26.31
CA GLN A 122 20.06 15.03 26.87
C GLN A 122 20.59 13.87 25.99
N LEU A 123 20.55 14.03 24.66
CA LEU A 123 20.88 12.96 23.71
C LEU A 123 22.40 12.81 23.45
N LYS A 124 23.22 13.64 24.08
CA LYS A 124 24.69 13.65 23.93
C LYS A 124 25.35 12.34 24.36
N ASP A 125 24.72 11.56 25.23
CA ASP A 125 25.23 10.26 25.68
C ASP A 125 25.24 9.21 24.57
N ASN A 126 24.42 9.39 23.53
CA ASN A 126 24.44 8.53 22.35
C ASN A 126 25.58 8.95 21.40
N LYS A 127 26.80 8.49 21.71
CA LYS A 127 28.02 8.81 20.94
C LYS A 127 27.92 8.47 19.45
N ALA A 128 27.22 7.38 19.11
CA ALA A 128 27.04 6.97 17.72
C ALA A 128 26.20 7.99 16.95
N PHE A 129 25.04 8.35 17.49
CA PHE A 129 24.17 9.37 16.92
C PHE A 129 24.88 10.72 16.77
N PHE A 130 25.54 11.20 17.83
CA PHE A 130 26.20 12.52 17.81
C PHE A 130 27.33 12.59 16.77
N ARG A 131 28.09 11.49 16.61
CA ARG A 131 29.11 11.39 15.57
C ARG A 131 28.50 11.48 14.17
N ASP A 132 27.38 10.80 13.93
CA ASP A 132 26.75 10.79 12.61
C ASP A 132 26.11 12.14 12.29
N TRP A 133 25.52 12.81 13.29
CA TRP A 133 25.05 14.19 13.17
C TRP A 133 26.19 15.16 12.82
N LYS A 134 27.33 15.08 13.52
CA LYS A 134 28.51 15.91 13.22
C LYS A 134 29.02 15.69 11.79
N LYS A 135 29.03 14.45 11.32
CA LYS A 135 29.41 14.13 9.93
C LYS A 135 28.45 14.76 8.93
N LEU A 136 27.13 14.71 9.19
CA LEU A 136 26.14 15.32 8.32
C LEU A 136 26.35 16.85 8.24
N LYS A 137 26.58 17.53 9.38
CA LYS A 137 26.92 18.96 9.41
C LYS A 137 28.12 19.28 8.54
N GLN A 138 29.21 18.53 8.68
CA GLN A 138 30.41 18.71 7.86
C GLN A 138 30.13 18.54 6.37
N GLN A 139 29.34 17.54 5.97
CA GLN A 139 28.97 17.34 4.57
C GLN A 139 28.09 18.47 4.03
N ARG A 140 27.15 18.97 4.82
CA ARG A 140 26.31 20.13 4.43
C ARG A 140 27.16 21.38 4.26
N GLN A 141 28.13 21.61 5.14
CA GLN A 141 29.04 22.73 5.04
C GLN A 141 29.89 22.65 3.76
N LEU A 142 30.46 21.47 3.47
CA LEU A 142 31.25 21.25 2.25
C LEU A 142 30.46 21.54 0.96
N VAL A 143 29.18 21.15 0.92
CA VAL A 143 28.28 21.42 -0.23
C VAL A 143 27.92 22.90 -0.32
N ARG A 144 27.69 23.58 0.81
CA ARG A 144 27.46 25.04 0.82
C ARG A 144 28.66 25.82 0.32
N ASP A 145 29.87 25.38 0.69
CA ASP A 145 31.12 26.03 0.30
C ASP A 145 31.49 25.74 -1.17
N ASN A 146 30.91 24.70 -1.79
CA ASN A 146 31.24 24.26 -3.15
C ASN A 146 30.00 23.71 -3.86
N GLU A 147 29.24 24.57 -4.54
CA GLU A 147 28.00 24.19 -5.24
C GLU A 147 28.19 23.10 -6.30
N SER A 148 29.39 22.99 -6.89
CA SER A 148 29.73 21.94 -7.86
C SER A 148 29.65 20.51 -7.29
N PHE A 149 29.76 20.35 -5.97
CA PHE A 149 29.60 19.07 -5.28
C PHE A 149 28.15 18.74 -4.92
N ALA A 150 27.21 19.70 -5.01
CA ALA A 150 25.84 19.52 -4.56
C ALA A 150 25.14 18.31 -5.21
N ALA A 151 25.30 18.14 -6.53
CA ALA A 151 24.68 17.02 -7.26
C ALA A 151 25.26 15.66 -6.85
N GLY A 152 26.56 15.56 -6.61
CA GLY A 152 27.24 14.31 -6.27
C GLY A 152 27.00 13.83 -4.84
N PHE A 153 26.68 14.74 -3.92
CA PHE A 153 26.43 14.41 -2.51
C PHE A 153 24.95 14.38 -2.12
N ARG A 154 24.03 14.84 -3.00
CA ARG A 154 22.60 14.96 -2.68
C ARG A 154 22.02 13.66 -2.13
N ASP A 155 22.12 12.56 -2.87
CA ASP A 155 21.53 11.29 -2.47
C ASP A 155 22.16 10.76 -1.16
N SER A 156 23.47 10.92 -1.00
CA SER A 156 24.17 10.51 0.23
C SER A 156 23.75 11.35 1.45
N ILE A 157 23.55 12.65 1.27
CA ILE A 157 23.06 13.56 2.31
C ILE A 157 21.62 13.22 2.67
N GLU A 158 20.76 13.00 1.67
CA GLU A 158 19.36 12.63 1.87
C GLU A 158 19.23 11.29 2.62
N GLU A 159 20.00 10.27 2.23
CA GLU A 159 20.00 8.96 2.91
C GLU A 159 20.45 9.09 4.37
N LYS A 160 21.58 9.77 4.62
CA LYS A 160 22.09 10.00 5.98
C LYS A 160 21.13 10.83 6.83
N ALA A 161 20.54 11.87 6.25
CA ALA A 161 19.54 12.69 6.93
C ALA A 161 18.32 11.86 7.33
N GLY A 162 17.82 11.00 6.43
CA GLY A 162 16.73 10.08 6.74
C GLY A 162 17.07 9.12 7.90
N HIS A 163 18.29 8.58 7.93
CA HIS A 163 18.76 7.73 9.02
C HIS A 163 18.85 8.50 10.35
N ILE A 164 19.51 9.65 10.36
CA ILE A 164 19.69 10.51 11.53
C ILE A 164 18.35 10.97 12.09
N TYR A 165 17.43 11.42 11.22
CA TYR A 165 16.05 11.73 11.58
C TYR A 165 15.41 10.55 12.30
N SER A 166 15.57 9.35 11.74
CA SER A 166 14.93 8.17 12.30
C SER A 166 15.43 7.79 13.69
N VAL A 167 16.73 7.99 13.95
CA VAL A 167 17.33 7.80 15.27
C VAL A 167 16.91 8.92 16.23
N LEU A 168 17.00 10.19 15.81
CA LEU A 168 16.63 11.35 16.62
C LEU A 168 15.17 11.26 17.10
N ALA A 169 14.23 11.04 16.18
CA ALA A 169 12.82 10.90 16.52
C ALA A 169 12.56 9.73 17.48
N ARG A 170 13.28 8.62 17.34
CA ARG A 170 13.15 7.46 18.24
C ARG A 170 13.66 7.78 19.65
N LEU A 171 14.78 8.48 19.76
CA LEU A 171 15.34 8.90 21.04
C LEU A 171 14.42 9.89 21.76
N ILE A 172 13.87 10.87 21.04
CA ILE A 172 12.87 11.81 21.55
C ILE A 172 11.63 11.05 22.04
N GLN A 173 11.09 10.13 21.23
CA GLN A 173 9.94 9.30 21.60
C GLN A 173 10.22 8.44 22.84
N ALA A 174 11.40 7.82 22.93
CA ALA A 174 11.79 7.01 24.07
C ALA A 174 11.87 7.85 25.36
N ASN A 175 12.44 9.05 25.29
CA ASN A 175 12.46 9.98 26.40
C ASN A 175 11.05 10.42 26.84
N GLN A 176 10.19 10.79 25.88
CA GLN A 176 8.81 11.20 26.14
C GLN A 176 7.91 10.08 26.68
N LYS A 177 8.29 8.81 26.46
CA LYS A 177 7.60 7.63 27.02
C LYS A 177 8.22 7.11 28.32
N GLY A 178 9.41 7.61 28.68
CA GLY A 178 10.11 7.18 29.88
C GLY A 178 9.45 7.67 31.16
N GLU A 179 10.01 7.28 32.30
CA GLU A 179 9.50 7.63 33.63
C GLU A 179 9.52 9.15 33.91
N LYS A 180 10.41 9.88 33.24
CA LYS A 180 10.61 11.34 33.40
C LYS A 180 10.58 12.04 32.04
N PRO A 181 9.39 12.22 31.43
CA PRO A 181 9.28 12.91 30.15
C PRO A 181 9.67 14.38 30.28
N VAL A 182 10.31 14.92 29.25
CA VAL A 182 10.66 16.35 29.19
C VAL A 182 9.40 17.20 29.03
N VAL A 183 9.18 18.16 29.93
CA VAL A 183 8.09 19.14 29.83
C VAL A 183 8.36 20.12 28.69
N LEU A 184 7.52 20.12 27.67
CA LEU A 184 7.72 20.92 26.45
C LEU A 184 7.16 22.35 26.60
N CYS A 185 8.03 23.35 26.50
CA CYS A 185 7.64 24.77 26.42
C CYS A 185 7.17 25.15 25.00
N SER A 186 6.83 26.42 24.76
CA SER A 186 6.43 26.90 23.42
C SER A 186 7.54 26.71 22.38
N VAL A 187 8.77 27.11 22.72
CA VAL A 187 9.95 26.97 21.82
C VAL A 187 10.22 25.51 21.48
N ASP A 188 10.15 24.61 22.47
CA ASP A 188 10.28 23.17 22.25
C ASP A 188 9.24 22.68 21.21
N ARG A 189 7.99 23.14 21.34
CA ARG A 189 6.89 22.75 20.44
C ARG A 189 7.10 23.28 19.04
N ASP A 190 7.50 24.54 18.89
CA ASP A 190 7.70 25.16 17.57
C ASP A 190 8.77 24.43 16.75
N ILE A 191 9.86 23.99 17.40
CA ILE A 191 10.91 23.21 16.73
C ILE A 191 10.42 21.78 16.46
N LEU A 192 9.78 21.14 17.45
CA LEU A 192 9.27 19.77 17.30
C LEU A 192 8.16 19.68 16.24
N ASP A 193 7.39 20.74 16.02
CA ASP A 193 6.35 20.81 15.00
C ASP A 193 6.92 20.90 13.58
N LYS A 194 8.16 21.38 13.43
CA LYS A 194 8.92 21.31 12.17
C LYS A 194 9.55 19.93 11.98
N LEU A 195 10.09 19.34 13.05
CA LEU A 195 10.76 18.03 12.99
C LEU A 195 9.77 16.87 12.84
N VAL A 196 8.72 16.88 13.64
CA VAL A 196 7.70 15.83 13.72
C VAL A 196 6.29 16.45 13.53
N PRO A 197 6.01 17.09 12.39
CA PRO A 197 4.75 17.79 12.11
C PRO A 197 3.50 16.92 12.25
N GLY A 198 3.63 15.59 12.12
CA GLY A 198 2.53 14.67 12.40
C GLY A 198 2.00 14.74 13.83
N ASP A 199 2.77 15.30 14.77
CA ASP A 199 2.31 15.54 16.14
C ASP A 199 1.22 16.61 16.24
N GLN A 200 1.21 17.59 15.33
CA GLN A 200 0.15 18.61 15.25
C GLN A 200 -1.20 17.96 14.94
N VAL A 201 -1.21 16.95 14.06
CA VAL A 201 -2.41 16.16 13.74
C VAL A 201 -2.88 15.38 14.97
N ARG A 202 -1.96 14.70 15.67
CA ARG A 202 -2.28 13.95 16.90
C ARG A 202 -2.86 14.85 17.99
N ARG A 203 -2.35 16.08 18.12
CA ARG A 203 -2.84 17.08 19.10
C ARG A 203 -4.16 17.72 18.68
N GLY A 204 -4.68 17.39 17.49
CA GLY A 204 -5.93 17.94 16.96
C GLY A 204 -5.83 19.40 16.49
N ILE A 205 -4.60 19.92 16.35
CA ILE A 205 -4.33 21.29 15.88
C ILE A 205 -4.49 21.32 14.35
N ALA A 206 -3.74 20.46 13.66
CA ALA A 206 -3.83 20.35 12.21
C ALA A 206 -5.05 19.53 11.80
N LYS A 207 -5.84 20.08 10.87
CA LYS A 207 -7.05 19.48 10.28
C LYS A 207 -6.89 19.12 8.81
N VAL A 208 -5.94 19.77 8.12
CA VAL A 208 -5.64 19.51 6.72
C VAL A 208 -4.21 19.00 6.58
N CYS A 209 -4.05 17.83 5.98
CA CYS A 209 -2.77 17.17 5.82
C CYS A 209 -2.39 17.02 4.36
N PHE A 210 -1.23 17.57 3.97
CA PHE A 210 -0.64 17.41 2.65
C PHE A 210 0.49 16.38 2.69
N MET A 211 0.35 15.28 1.93
CA MET A 211 1.39 14.25 1.85
C MET A 211 1.31 13.44 0.55
N THR A 212 2.36 12.68 0.24
CA THR A 212 2.30 11.74 -0.88
C THR A 212 1.47 10.49 -0.53
N THR A 213 0.92 9.83 -1.55
CA THR A 213 0.19 8.55 -1.38
C THR A 213 1.03 7.50 -0.66
N LYS A 214 2.33 7.38 -0.99
CA LYS A 214 3.26 6.49 -0.27
C LYS A 214 3.31 6.80 1.23
N LYS A 215 3.38 8.08 1.59
CA LYS A 215 3.42 8.48 3.00
C LYS A 215 2.08 8.26 3.71
N PHE A 216 0.97 8.48 3.02
CA PHE A 216 -0.36 8.18 3.54
C PHE A 216 -0.52 6.70 3.89
N LEU A 217 -0.09 5.79 3.01
CA LEU A 217 -0.12 4.34 3.24
C LEU A 217 0.87 3.91 4.35
N ALA A 218 2.09 4.45 4.31
CA ALA A 218 3.13 4.09 5.27
C ALA A 218 2.87 4.68 6.67
N GLY A 219 2.11 5.77 6.79
CA GLY A 219 1.92 6.50 8.03
C GLY A 219 3.09 7.44 8.38
N TYR A 220 2.84 8.36 9.31
CA TYR A 220 3.76 9.42 9.73
C TYR A 220 4.12 9.33 11.23
N LYS A 221 5.25 9.92 11.61
CA LYS A 221 5.71 9.94 13.01
C LYS A 221 5.03 11.06 13.81
N THR A 222 4.85 10.81 15.10
CA THR A 222 4.36 11.71 16.16
C THR A 222 5.28 11.57 17.38
N LEU A 223 5.12 12.38 18.42
CA LEU A 223 5.88 12.23 19.65
C LEU A 223 5.50 10.97 20.45
N LYS A 224 4.33 10.37 20.16
CA LYS A 224 3.85 9.13 20.78
C LYS A 224 4.11 7.86 19.96
N GLY A 225 4.56 7.97 18.71
CA GLY A 225 4.82 6.81 17.86
C GLY A 225 4.47 7.09 16.41
N ARG A 226 3.99 6.08 15.68
CA ARG A 226 3.62 6.23 14.27
C ARG A 226 2.10 6.11 14.08
N THR A 227 1.52 7.07 13.38
CA THR A 227 0.10 7.10 13.03
C THR A 227 -0.08 6.67 11.59
N HIS A 228 -1.05 5.79 11.34
CA HIS A 228 -1.39 5.30 10.01
C HIS A 228 -2.80 5.82 9.66
N PRO A 229 -2.93 6.84 8.79
CA PRO A 229 -4.22 7.42 8.42
C PRO A 229 -5.25 6.38 8.00
N VAL A 230 -4.82 5.39 7.22
CA VAL A 230 -5.67 4.29 6.72
C VAL A 230 -6.41 3.49 7.81
N ARG A 231 -6.00 3.58 9.08
CA ARG A 231 -6.65 2.86 10.19
C ARG A 231 -7.88 3.56 10.74
N ASP A 232 -7.98 4.88 10.57
CA ASP A 232 -9.08 5.69 11.09
C ASP A 232 -9.36 6.87 10.16
N LEU A 233 -10.30 6.66 9.24
CA LEU A 233 -10.74 7.67 8.27
C LEU A 233 -12.23 7.97 8.39
N LYS A 234 -12.88 7.51 9.47
CA LYS A 234 -14.32 7.67 9.61
C LYS A 234 -14.66 9.16 9.67
N GLY A 235 -15.46 9.63 8.71
CA GLY A 235 -15.86 11.03 8.60
C GLY A 235 -14.82 11.94 7.92
N SER A 236 -13.63 11.43 7.62
CA SER A 236 -12.56 12.17 6.95
C SER A 236 -12.84 12.37 5.45
N LEU A 237 -12.34 13.47 4.90
CA LEU A 237 -12.31 13.73 3.45
C LEU A 237 -10.93 13.38 2.90
N LEU A 238 -10.89 12.51 1.88
CA LEU A 238 -9.68 12.13 1.16
C LEU A 238 -9.74 12.67 -0.27
N LEU A 239 -8.96 13.72 -0.53
CA LEU A 239 -8.80 14.36 -1.84
C LEU A 239 -7.59 13.74 -2.55
N VAL A 240 -7.86 13.09 -3.67
CA VAL A 240 -6.87 12.32 -4.44
C VAL A 240 -6.66 12.98 -5.79
N ASP A 241 -5.57 13.73 -5.95
CA ASP A 241 -5.18 14.29 -7.25
C ASP A 241 -4.37 13.26 -8.05
N GLU A 242 -4.46 13.35 -9.38
CA GLU A 242 -3.93 12.34 -10.31
C GLU A 242 -4.38 10.92 -9.94
N VAL A 243 -5.68 10.74 -9.65
CA VAL A 243 -6.25 9.45 -9.18
C VAL A 243 -5.94 8.28 -10.13
N ASP A 244 -5.79 8.55 -11.42
CA ASP A 244 -5.45 7.56 -12.45
C ASP A 244 -4.03 7.00 -12.31
N ARG A 245 -3.12 7.68 -11.62
CA ARG A 245 -1.78 7.16 -11.30
C ARG A 245 -1.72 6.45 -9.94
N GLN A 246 -2.72 6.65 -9.10
CA GLN A 246 -2.66 6.16 -7.71
C GLN A 246 -2.81 4.65 -7.60
N ASN A 247 -3.48 4.00 -8.57
CA ASN A 247 -3.56 2.53 -8.61
C ASN A 247 -2.15 1.90 -8.67
N GLU A 248 -1.26 2.41 -9.52
CA GLU A 248 0.12 1.93 -9.62
C GLU A 248 0.94 2.24 -8.36
N GLU A 249 0.82 3.46 -7.82
CA GLU A 249 1.52 3.85 -6.59
C GLU A 249 1.15 3.01 -5.37
N ILE A 250 -0.15 2.73 -5.20
CA ILE A 250 -0.64 1.82 -4.18
C ILE A 250 -0.11 0.41 -4.43
N LEU A 251 -0.20 -0.09 -5.67
CA LEU A 251 0.27 -1.43 -6.02
C LEU A 251 1.77 -1.61 -5.72
N GLN A 252 2.61 -0.65 -6.12
CA GLN A 252 4.04 -0.68 -5.85
C GLN A 252 4.33 -0.71 -4.34
N THR A 253 3.61 0.10 -3.56
CA THR A 253 3.75 0.12 -2.09
C THR A 253 3.35 -1.21 -1.46
N MET A 254 2.27 -1.83 -1.95
CA MET A 254 1.81 -3.13 -1.48
C MET A 254 2.73 -4.28 -1.93
N ALA A 255 3.37 -4.17 -3.10
CA ALA A 255 4.28 -5.18 -3.63
C ALA A 255 5.66 -5.18 -2.94
N GLN A 256 6.07 -4.09 -2.29
CA GLN A 256 7.32 -3.98 -1.52
C GLN A 256 7.30 -4.73 -0.18
N GLN A 257 6.27 -5.55 0.09
CA GLN A 257 6.21 -6.36 1.29
C GLN A 257 7.29 -7.45 1.28
N GLN A 258 7.96 -7.60 2.42
CA GLN A 258 9.00 -8.62 2.58
C GLN A 258 8.39 -10.01 2.55
N ALA A 259 9.11 -10.93 1.93
CA ALA A 259 8.75 -12.34 1.97
C ALA A 259 8.79 -12.85 3.40
N ILE A 260 7.80 -13.66 3.77
CA ILE A 260 7.73 -14.32 5.06
C ILE A 260 8.06 -15.79 4.82
N ASP A 261 9.04 -16.35 5.53
CA ASP A 261 9.26 -17.79 5.49
C ASP A 261 8.19 -18.49 6.36
N LEU A 262 7.26 -19.21 5.72
CA LEU A 262 6.17 -19.90 6.40
C LEU A 262 6.66 -21.05 7.29
N ILE A 263 7.77 -21.69 6.96
CA ILE A 263 8.34 -22.78 7.76
C ILE A 263 8.91 -22.19 9.05
N GLU A 264 9.78 -21.19 8.94
CA GLU A 264 10.38 -20.52 10.10
C GLU A 264 9.31 -19.85 10.97
N LEU A 265 8.33 -19.20 10.36
CA LEU A 265 7.20 -18.57 11.04
C LEU A 265 6.43 -19.58 11.90
N THR A 266 5.98 -20.69 11.32
CA THR A 266 5.18 -21.69 12.05
C THR A 266 6.00 -22.38 13.15
N LYS A 267 7.27 -22.66 12.90
CA LYS A 267 8.23 -23.14 13.92
C LYS A 267 8.35 -22.15 15.08
N THR A 268 8.54 -20.87 14.78
CA THR A 268 8.72 -19.81 15.77
C THR A 268 7.47 -19.62 16.61
N LEU A 269 6.29 -19.59 15.98
CA LEU A 269 5.00 -19.49 16.68
C LEU A 269 4.78 -20.70 17.60
N TYR A 270 4.97 -21.92 17.08
CA TYR A 270 4.79 -23.14 17.87
C TYR A 270 5.74 -23.19 19.06
N ALA A 271 7.04 -22.93 18.85
CA ALA A 271 8.05 -22.99 19.91
C ALA A 271 7.79 -21.98 21.03
N ASN A 272 7.37 -20.75 20.69
CA ASN A 272 7.15 -19.70 21.67
C ASN A 272 5.79 -19.82 22.37
N LEU A 273 4.70 -20.03 21.63
CA LEU A 273 3.36 -20.13 22.23
C LEU A 273 3.16 -21.40 23.09
N SER A 274 3.96 -22.45 22.85
CA SER A 274 3.98 -23.65 23.70
C SER A 274 4.70 -23.43 25.04
N ARG A 275 5.55 -22.40 25.15
CA ARG A 275 6.42 -22.15 26.31
C ARG A 275 6.03 -20.92 27.12
N TYR A 276 5.64 -19.85 26.42
CA TYR A 276 5.34 -18.56 27.00
C TYR A 276 3.84 -18.32 27.06
N ARG A 277 3.40 -17.67 28.14
CA ARG A 277 2.01 -17.25 28.35
C ARG A 277 1.97 -15.78 28.73
N LEU A 278 0.83 -15.14 28.49
CA LEU A 278 0.60 -13.78 28.96
C LEU A 278 0.53 -13.74 30.49
N GLU A 279 0.87 -12.59 31.06
CA GLU A 279 0.65 -12.35 32.49
C GLU A 279 -0.86 -12.32 32.82
N LYS A 280 -1.20 -12.56 34.09
CA LYS A 280 -2.60 -12.60 34.56
C LYS A 280 -3.09 -11.28 35.14
N SER A 281 -2.50 -10.15 34.75
CA SER A 281 -2.95 -8.85 35.23
C SER A 281 -4.28 -8.47 34.55
N PRO A 282 -5.08 -7.56 35.15
CA PRO A 282 -6.33 -7.09 34.55
C PRO A 282 -6.16 -6.50 33.13
N LEU A 283 -4.95 -6.07 32.74
CA LEU A 283 -4.70 -5.59 31.38
C LEU A 283 -4.82 -6.70 30.33
N TYR A 284 -4.48 -7.94 30.69
CA TYR A 284 -4.43 -9.09 29.78
C TYR A 284 -5.60 -10.07 30.00
N GLU A 285 -6.57 -9.70 30.81
CA GLU A 285 -7.75 -10.51 31.09
C GLU A 285 -8.50 -10.88 29.80
N GLY A 286 -8.80 -12.17 29.65
CA GLY A 286 -9.52 -12.72 28.48
C GLY A 286 -8.69 -12.85 27.20
N ILE A 287 -7.43 -12.43 27.19
CA ILE A 287 -6.58 -12.47 25.99
C ILE A 287 -5.99 -13.87 25.74
N GLN A 288 -5.61 -14.57 26.81
CA GLN A 288 -4.90 -15.86 26.70
C GLN A 288 -5.73 -16.94 25.99
N ASP A 289 -7.05 -16.93 26.13
CA ASP A 289 -7.96 -17.94 25.56
C ASP A 289 -7.84 -18.01 24.03
N GLY A 290 -7.67 -16.86 23.37
CA GLY A 290 -7.46 -16.79 21.92
C GLY A 290 -6.14 -17.42 21.49
N PHE A 291 -5.10 -17.31 22.31
CA PHE A 291 -3.81 -17.96 22.05
C PHE A 291 -3.84 -19.45 22.35
N ASP A 292 -4.62 -19.91 23.33
CA ASP A 292 -4.69 -21.34 23.67
C ASP A 292 -5.25 -22.18 22.52
N GLU A 293 -6.28 -21.70 21.80
CA GLU A 293 -6.79 -22.38 20.59
C GLU A 293 -5.77 -22.36 19.44
N LEU A 294 -5.06 -21.25 19.25
CA LEU A 294 -3.99 -21.17 18.25
C LEU A 294 -2.85 -22.14 18.56
N THR A 295 -2.45 -22.25 19.83
CA THR A 295 -1.41 -23.19 20.29
C THR A 295 -1.81 -24.63 20.01
N ARG A 296 -3.07 -25.00 20.28
CA ARG A 296 -3.58 -26.34 19.96
C ARG A 296 -3.45 -26.67 18.47
N ARG A 297 -3.88 -25.76 17.59
CA ARG A 297 -3.78 -25.98 16.14
C ARG A 297 -2.36 -25.98 15.60
N LEU A 298 -1.47 -25.18 16.20
CA LEU A 298 -0.04 -25.23 15.89
C LEU A 298 0.57 -26.58 16.28
N ALA A 299 0.16 -27.17 17.40
CA ALA A 299 0.61 -28.50 17.82
C ALA A 299 0.16 -29.60 16.84
N GLU A 300 -1.12 -29.60 16.45
CA GLU A 300 -1.65 -30.53 15.44
C GLU A 300 -0.93 -30.41 14.10
N PHE A 301 -0.65 -29.17 13.67
CA PHE A 301 0.10 -28.90 12.45
C PHE A 301 1.57 -29.35 12.57
N ALA A 302 2.21 -29.10 13.71
CA ALA A 302 3.60 -29.49 13.97
C ALA A 302 3.78 -31.01 13.96
N GLU A 303 2.84 -31.75 14.55
CA GLU A 303 2.83 -33.20 14.55
C GLU A 303 2.59 -33.75 13.14
N LYS A 304 1.53 -33.30 12.45
CA LYS A 304 1.15 -33.77 11.12
C LYS A 304 2.25 -33.60 10.08
N TRP A 305 2.93 -32.46 10.10
CA TRP A 305 3.94 -32.10 9.10
C TRP A 305 5.38 -32.26 9.61
N HIS A 306 5.56 -32.93 10.74
CA HIS A 306 6.86 -33.19 11.36
C HIS A 306 7.76 -31.95 11.39
N LEU A 307 7.25 -30.84 11.93
CA LEU A 307 7.98 -29.55 11.91
C LEU A 307 9.35 -29.64 12.59
N GLN A 308 9.58 -30.59 13.49
CA GLN A 308 10.89 -30.84 14.09
C GLN A 308 11.98 -31.21 13.06
N TYR A 309 11.61 -31.74 11.90
CA TYR A 309 12.54 -32.11 10.84
C TYR A 309 12.95 -30.90 9.98
N ALA A 310 14.12 -31.03 9.34
CA ALA A 310 14.60 -30.04 8.37
C ALA A 310 13.86 -30.21 7.05
N PHE A 311 13.56 -29.12 6.34
CA PHE A 311 12.88 -29.19 5.04
C PHE A 311 13.93 -29.18 3.94
N ASN A 312 13.78 -30.02 2.91
CA ASN A 312 14.69 -30.04 1.76
C ASN A 312 13.97 -30.39 0.44
N LEU A 313 14.63 -30.17 -0.70
CA LEU A 313 14.19 -30.63 -2.02
C LEU A 313 14.84 -31.98 -2.35
N ASP A 314 14.10 -32.85 -3.01
CA ASP A 314 14.61 -34.12 -3.54
C ASP A 314 14.47 -34.20 -5.06
N GLY A 315 15.50 -34.70 -5.74
CA GLY A 315 15.56 -34.88 -7.20
C GLY A 315 16.21 -33.73 -8.00
N ALA A 316 17.05 -34.10 -8.98
CA ALA A 316 17.88 -33.20 -9.79
C ALA A 316 17.10 -32.12 -10.58
N THR A 317 15.84 -32.37 -10.92
CA THR A 317 14.95 -31.44 -11.63
C THR A 317 14.52 -30.25 -10.78
N LEU A 318 14.40 -30.42 -9.46
CA LEU A 318 14.09 -29.34 -8.51
C LEU A 318 15.34 -28.56 -8.08
N GLU A 319 16.54 -29.04 -8.40
CA GLU A 319 17.80 -28.39 -8.06
C GLU A 319 18.14 -27.22 -8.98
N GLN A 320 17.61 -27.21 -10.21
CA GLN A 320 17.87 -26.16 -11.21
C GLN A 320 16.76 -25.10 -11.28
N ASP A 321 15.51 -25.45 -10.99
CA ASP A 321 14.35 -24.57 -11.12
C ASP A 321 13.68 -24.27 -9.78
N ARG A 322 13.41 -22.96 -9.53
CA ARG A 322 12.67 -22.50 -8.35
C ARG A 322 11.23 -23.00 -8.38
N VAL A 323 10.81 -23.68 -7.32
CA VAL A 323 9.40 -24.08 -7.14
C VAL A 323 8.58 -22.84 -6.82
N ARG A 324 7.61 -22.51 -7.69
CA ARG A 324 6.70 -21.38 -7.52
C ARG A 324 5.25 -21.84 -7.43
N LEU A 325 4.54 -21.28 -6.47
CA LEU A 325 3.19 -21.62 -6.09
C LEU A 325 2.34 -20.34 -6.12
N PHE A 326 1.55 -20.13 -7.17
CA PHE A 326 0.66 -18.96 -7.27
C PHE A 326 -0.76 -19.30 -6.81
N SER A 327 -1.34 -18.49 -5.94
CA SER A 327 -2.70 -18.66 -5.42
C SER A 327 -3.45 -17.32 -5.44
N ASP A 328 -4.69 -17.36 -5.90
CA ASP A 328 -5.68 -16.28 -5.80
C ASP A 328 -6.44 -16.29 -4.46
N ARG A 329 -6.04 -17.20 -3.55
CA ARG A 329 -6.62 -17.47 -2.24
C ARG A 329 -8.09 -17.91 -2.28
N SER A 330 -8.60 -18.32 -3.45
CA SER A 330 -9.97 -18.83 -3.61
C SER A 330 -10.01 -20.36 -3.53
N VAL A 331 -9.18 -21.08 -4.29
CA VAL A 331 -9.31 -22.55 -4.37
C VAL A 331 -8.01 -23.34 -4.47
N THR A 332 -6.92 -22.90 -5.12
CA THR A 332 -5.71 -23.76 -5.23
C THR A 332 -4.48 -23.02 -5.71
N HIS A 333 -3.29 -23.46 -5.29
CA HIS A 333 -2.07 -23.00 -5.92
C HIS A 333 -1.86 -23.69 -7.29
N ALA A 334 -1.51 -22.93 -8.32
CA ALA A 334 -1.04 -23.45 -9.60
C ALA A 334 0.49 -23.52 -9.60
N HIS A 335 1.05 -24.69 -9.97
CA HIS A 335 2.50 -24.96 -10.02
C HIS A 335 2.94 -25.29 -11.43
N SER A 336 2.37 -26.37 -11.95
CA SER A 336 2.68 -26.93 -13.25
C SER A 336 1.40 -27.59 -13.78
N ALA A 337 1.18 -27.50 -15.09
CA ALA A 337 0.11 -28.27 -15.72
C ALA A 337 0.39 -29.78 -15.66
N THR A 338 1.67 -30.17 -15.55
CA THR A 338 2.14 -31.55 -15.78
C THR A 338 2.65 -32.26 -14.53
N HIS A 339 3.05 -31.53 -13.46
CA HIS A 339 3.66 -32.12 -12.26
C HIS A 339 2.86 -31.79 -10.98
N ILE A 340 2.92 -32.69 -10.00
CA ILE A 340 2.43 -32.53 -8.63
C ILE A 340 3.62 -32.47 -7.66
N LEU A 341 3.53 -31.58 -6.67
CA LEU A 341 4.52 -31.47 -5.60
C LEU A 341 3.97 -32.04 -4.30
N THR A 342 4.67 -33.04 -3.74
CA THR A 342 4.38 -33.64 -2.44
C THR A 342 5.46 -33.28 -1.42
N LEU A 343 5.11 -33.35 -0.15
CA LEU A 343 5.98 -33.09 1.00
C LEU A 343 5.89 -34.31 1.92
N GLU A 344 6.94 -35.12 1.94
CA GLU A 344 6.96 -36.41 2.64
C GLU A 344 8.04 -36.43 3.72
N PRO A 345 7.72 -36.91 4.94
CA PRO A 345 8.71 -37.06 5.99
C PRO A 345 9.55 -38.31 5.79
N ASP A 346 10.87 -38.15 5.86
CA ASP A 346 11.86 -39.23 5.98
C ASP A 346 12.36 -39.28 7.43
N SER A 347 11.92 -40.30 8.17
CA SER A 347 12.29 -40.50 9.57
C SER A 347 13.76 -40.90 9.77
N GLN A 348 14.40 -41.52 8.78
CA GLN A 348 15.81 -41.93 8.87
C GLN A 348 16.73 -40.73 8.71
N LEU A 349 16.44 -39.88 7.73
CA LEU A 349 17.18 -38.64 7.50
C LEU A 349 16.75 -37.50 8.43
N GLN A 350 15.61 -37.64 9.11
CA GLN A 350 14.95 -36.57 9.88
C GLN A 350 14.71 -35.33 9.01
N LYS A 351 14.21 -35.56 7.79
CA LYS A 351 13.95 -34.52 6.79
C LYS A 351 12.51 -34.58 6.28
N ASN A 352 11.93 -33.44 5.97
CA ASN A 352 10.74 -33.32 5.14
C ASN A 352 11.19 -33.01 3.71
N LEU A 353 10.94 -33.93 2.79
CA LEU A 353 11.42 -33.85 1.41
C LEU A 353 10.30 -33.43 0.47
N VAL A 354 10.59 -32.44 -0.37
CA VAL A 354 9.70 -32.02 -1.45
C VAL A 354 10.03 -32.83 -2.70
N HIS A 355 9.08 -33.62 -3.18
CA HIS A 355 9.20 -34.41 -4.41
C HIS A 355 8.36 -33.82 -5.53
N SER A 356 8.82 -34.01 -6.77
CA SER A 356 8.06 -33.69 -7.98
C SER A 356 7.73 -34.98 -8.72
N SER A 357 6.45 -35.21 -9.01
CA SER A 357 5.95 -36.39 -9.73
C SER A 357 5.04 -35.97 -10.88
N ASP A 358 4.98 -36.78 -11.93
CA ASP A 358 4.04 -36.57 -13.04
C ASP A 358 2.59 -36.71 -12.56
N ARG A 359 1.73 -35.84 -13.09
CA ARG A 359 0.31 -35.75 -12.73
C ARG A 359 -0.47 -36.95 -13.31
N GLN A 360 -0.47 -38.09 -12.61
CA GLN A 360 -1.37 -39.21 -12.88
C GLN A 360 -2.73 -39.05 -12.16
N VAL A 361 -3.79 -39.62 -12.72
CA VAL A 361 -5.19 -39.20 -12.45
C VAL A 361 -5.75 -39.65 -11.09
N ASP A 362 -5.23 -40.68 -10.42
CA ASP A 362 -5.99 -41.35 -9.34
C ASP A 362 -5.21 -41.82 -8.08
N ASP A 363 -4.19 -41.09 -7.62
CA ASP A 363 -3.58 -41.45 -6.31
C ASP A 363 -4.12 -40.59 -5.15
N ILE A 364 -4.99 -41.19 -4.33
CA ILE A 364 -5.58 -40.57 -3.12
C ILE A 364 -4.48 -40.21 -2.10
N ARG A 365 -3.38 -40.99 -2.01
CA ARG A 365 -2.25 -40.70 -1.11
C ARG A 365 -1.52 -39.41 -1.52
N SER A 366 -1.44 -39.13 -2.82
CA SER A 366 -0.87 -37.89 -3.35
C SER A 366 -1.65 -36.62 -2.96
N GLN A 367 -2.86 -36.74 -2.42
CA GLN A 367 -3.68 -35.59 -2.01
C GLN A 367 -3.42 -35.15 -0.57
N GLU A 368 -3.05 -36.08 0.33
CA GLU A 368 -2.84 -35.79 1.74
C GLU A 368 -1.56 -34.99 1.99
N TYR A 369 -0.47 -35.39 1.33
CA TYR A 369 0.87 -34.83 1.49
C TYR A 369 1.21 -33.75 0.45
N ARG A 370 0.22 -33.10 -0.15
CA ARG A 370 0.52 -32.02 -1.13
C ARG A 370 1.24 -30.87 -0.47
N LEU A 371 2.29 -30.37 -1.11
CA LEU A 371 3.00 -29.16 -0.68
C LEU A 371 2.06 -27.96 -0.61
N SER A 372 1.11 -27.84 -1.56
CA SER A 372 0.11 -26.77 -1.56
C SER A 372 -0.82 -26.83 -0.34
N ARG A 373 -1.10 -28.03 0.18
CA ARG A 373 -1.89 -28.21 1.40
C ARG A 373 -1.11 -27.73 2.64
N PHE A 374 0.16 -28.11 2.77
CA PHE A 374 1.04 -27.59 3.81
C PHE A 374 1.07 -26.06 3.79
N ILE A 375 1.30 -25.44 2.63
CA ILE A 375 1.37 -23.98 2.48
C ILE A 375 0.04 -23.31 2.85
N ASN A 376 -1.10 -23.89 2.45
CA ASN A 376 -2.41 -23.34 2.79
C ASN A 376 -2.70 -23.44 4.29
N GLU A 377 -2.38 -24.57 4.93
CA GLU A 377 -2.55 -24.76 6.37
C GLU A 377 -1.63 -23.81 7.16
N ALA A 378 -0.37 -23.64 6.76
CA ALA A 378 0.56 -22.68 7.34
C ALA A 378 0.08 -21.22 7.17
N ASP A 379 -0.41 -20.85 5.99
CA ASP A 379 -1.00 -19.51 5.73
C ASP A 379 -2.19 -19.24 6.64
N TRP A 380 -3.04 -20.25 6.81
CA TRP A 380 -4.22 -20.15 7.62
C TRP A 380 -3.87 -19.97 9.11
N LEU A 381 -2.86 -20.68 9.62
CA LEU A 381 -2.34 -20.46 10.98
C LEU A 381 -1.77 -19.04 11.15
N PHE A 382 -1.05 -18.52 10.16
CA PHE A 382 -0.58 -17.14 10.20
C PHE A 382 -1.75 -16.14 10.25
N ARG A 383 -2.78 -16.33 9.43
CA ARG A 383 -3.98 -15.46 9.46
C ARG A 383 -4.72 -15.56 10.79
N MET A 384 -4.84 -16.77 11.35
CA MET A 384 -5.41 -16.98 12.68
C MET A 384 -4.59 -16.21 13.73
N PHE A 385 -3.26 -16.32 13.70
CA PHE A 385 -2.39 -15.56 14.59
C PHE A 385 -2.61 -14.05 14.50
N ILE A 386 -2.66 -13.47 13.31
CA ILE A 386 -2.95 -12.03 13.16
C ILE A 386 -4.37 -11.70 13.66
N GLY A 387 -5.34 -12.58 13.41
CA GLY A 387 -6.71 -12.46 13.93
C GLY A 387 -6.77 -12.42 15.45
N VAL A 388 -6.06 -13.34 16.12
CA VAL A 388 -5.91 -13.38 17.58
C VAL A 388 -5.23 -12.11 18.07
N ILE A 389 -4.09 -11.71 17.51
CA ILE A 389 -3.42 -10.46 17.89
C ILE A 389 -4.36 -9.26 17.78
N ARG A 390 -5.18 -9.17 16.73
CA ARG A 390 -6.13 -8.08 16.56
C ARG A 390 -7.18 -8.05 17.68
N THR A 391 -7.78 -9.19 18.01
CA THR A 391 -8.75 -9.28 19.12
C THR A 391 -8.07 -8.98 20.46
N SER A 392 -6.85 -9.48 20.66
CA SER A 392 -6.03 -9.23 21.85
C SER A 392 -5.71 -7.75 22.02
N VAL A 393 -5.35 -7.04 20.95
CA VAL A 393 -5.10 -5.59 20.98
C VAL A 393 -6.36 -4.83 21.36
N TRP A 394 -7.52 -5.19 20.78
CA TRP A 394 -8.80 -4.56 21.12
C TRP A 394 -9.14 -4.77 22.60
N GLN A 395 -9.05 -6.02 23.10
CA GLN A 395 -9.27 -6.33 24.51
C GLN A 395 -8.29 -5.56 25.42
N TYR A 396 -7.00 -5.56 25.09
CA TYR A 396 -5.97 -4.83 25.83
C TYR A 396 -6.29 -3.33 25.93
N THR A 397 -6.67 -2.70 24.81
CA THR A 397 -7.05 -1.27 24.80
C THR A 397 -8.32 -1.00 25.60
N ASN A 398 -9.30 -1.91 25.58
CA ASN A 398 -10.52 -1.80 26.36
C ASN A 398 -10.22 -1.90 27.87
N ASN A 399 -9.44 -2.92 28.25
CA ASN A 399 -9.01 -3.15 29.64
C ASN A 399 -8.17 -1.97 30.18
N ALA A 400 -7.32 -1.37 29.35
CA ALA A 400 -6.55 -0.19 29.71
C ALA A 400 -7.41 1.07 29.87
N SER A 401 -8.42 1.25 29.00
CA SER A 401 -9.36 2.37 29.05
C SER A 401 -10.14 2.40 30.36
N LEU A 402 -10.54 1.22 30.88
CA LEU A 402 -11.15 1.08 32.22
C LEU A 402 -10.25 1.54 33.36
N ARG A 403 -8.94 1.68 33.12
CA ARG A 403 -7.92 2.10 34.09
C ARG A 403 -7.41 3.51 33.85
N ASN A 404 -8.09 4.31 33.04
CA ASN A 404 -7.69 5.66 32.64
C ASN A 404 -6.29 5.74 31.99
N THR A 405 -5.81 4.62 31.42
CA THR A 405 -4.62 4.61 30.56
C THR A 405 -5.06 4.47 29.12
N ALA A 406 -4.57 5.33 28.23
CA ALA A 406 -4.89 5.31 26.81
C ALA A 406 -3.67 4.84 26.00
N PRO A 407 -3.32 3.53 26.03
CA PRO A 407 -2.23 3.01 25.24
C PRO A 407 -2.56 3.09 23.76
N THR A 408 -1.55 3.37 22.95
CA THR A 408 -1.67 3.27 21.50
C THR A 408 -1.81 1.80 21.07
N GLN A 409 -2.44 1.56 19.91
CA GLN A 409 -2.49 0.21 19.32
C GLN A 409 -1.08 -0.39 19.15
N GLN A 410 -0.07 0.44 18.87
CA GLN A 410 1.32 -0.01 18.73
C GLN A 410 1.90 -0.52 20.05
N GLU A 411 1.62 0.17 21.15
CA GLU A 411 2.03 -0.25 22.48
C GLU A 411 1.37 -1.57 22.87
N ALA A 412 0.08 -1.73 22.59
CA ALA A 412 -0.63 -2.98 22.82
C ALA A 412 0.02 -4.16 22.06
N VAL A 413 0.28 -4.01 20.76
CA VAL A 413 0.93 -5.05 19.94
C VAL A 413 2.31 -5.41 20.49
N VAL A 414 3.17 -4.41 20.70
CA VAL A 414 4.53 -4.62 21.20
C VAL A 414 4.52 -5.29 22.57
N SER A 415 3.58 -4.90 23.43
CA SER A 415 3.47 -5.44 24.77
C SER A 415 3.05 -6.91 24.76
N ILE A 416 2.02 -7.27 23.98
CA ILE A 416 1.55 -8.65 23.82
C ILE A 416 2.66 -9.53 23.23
N LEU A 417 3.29 -9.10 22.14
CA LEU A 417 4.33 -9.87 21.47
C LEU A 417 5.56 -10.09 22.36
N ARG A 418 5.95 -9.09 23.17
CA ARG A 418 7.09 -9.23 24.10
C ARG A 418 6.85 -10.28 25.18
N HIS A 419 5.64 -10.36 25.74
CA HIS A 419 5.30 -11.39 26.73
C HIS A 419 5.36 -12.82 26.15
N LEU A 420 5.08 -12.94 24.86
CA LEU A 420 5.12 -14.22 24.13
C LEU A 420 6.49 -14.50 23.51
N ASN A 421 7.51 -13.65 23.75
CA ASN A 421 8.84 -13.74 23.12
C ASN A 421 8.79 -13.72 21.57
N LEU A 422 7.90 -12.90 21.00
CA LEU A 422 7.68 -12.71 19.57
C LEU A 422 7.99 -11.28 19.09
N GLN A 423 8.84 -10.55 19.82
CA GLN A 423 9.20 -9.15 19.50
C GLN A 423 9.79 -8.96 18.09
N ASP A 424 10.49 -9.95 17.56
CA ASP A 424 11.10 -9.85 16.23
C ASP A 424 10.03 -9.87 15.11
N MET A 425 8.82 -10.35 15.44
CA MET A 425 7.68 -10.36 14.53
C MET A 425 6.93 -9.02 14.47
N ASN A 426 7.32 -8.00 15.25
CA ASN A 426 6.65 -6.69 15.28
C ASN A 426 6.39 -6.12 13.88
N THR A 427 7.40 -6.11 13.01
CA THR A 427 7.26 -5.55 11.64
C THR A 427 6.27 -6.36 10.79
N ILE A 428 6.30 -7.69 10.90
CA ILE A 428 5.38 -8.57 10.16
C ILE A 428 3.95 -8.36 10.65
N VAL A 429 3.76 -8.33 11.97
CA VAL A 429 2.45 -8.14 12.60
C VAL A 429 1.90 -6.75 12.28
N PHE A 430 2.69 -5.68 12.36
CA PHE A 430 2.21 -4.35 12.00
C PHE A 430 1.81 -4.25 10.53
N LYS A 431 2.62 -4.77 9.60
CA LYS A 431 2.25 -4.79 8.17
C LYS A 431 0.99 -5.62 7.92
N ALA A 432 0.87 -6.77 8.58
CA ALA A 432 -0.29 -7.63 8.45
C ALA A 432 -1.54 -7.00 9.08
N LEU A 433 -1.42 -6.30 10.20
CA LEU A 433 -2.49 -5.51 10.80
C LEU A 433 -2.83 -4.28 9.95
N ASP A 434 -1.87 -3.57 9.36
CA ASP A 434 -2.17 -2.44 8.46
C ASP A 434 -2.93 -2.90 7.23
N ALA A 435 -2.55 -4.06 6.68
CA ALA A 435 -3.37 -4.76 5.73
C ALA A 435 -4.75 -5.06 6.35
N GLN A 436 -4.82 -5.81 7.46
CA GLN A 436 -6.06 -6.33 8.07
C GLN A 436 -7.01 -5.33 8.75
N VAL A 437 -6.54 -4.17 9.21
CA VAL A 437 -7.36 -3.08 9.77
C VAL A 437 -8.21 -2.45 8.67
N SER A 438 -7.78 -2.57 7.41
CA SER A 438 -8.61 -2.33 6.22
C SER A 438 -9.73 -3.38 6.02
N PHE A 439 -9.85 -4.41 6.87
CA PHE A 439 -10.82 -5.51 6.75
C PHE A 439 -11.87 -5.54 7.87
N SER A 440 -11.99 -4.49 8.69
CA SER A 440 -13.00 -4.39 9.77
C SER A 440 -14.38 -3.89 9.31
N GLY A 441 -14.64 -3.83 8.00
CA GLY A 441 -16.00 -3.68 7.49
C GLY A 441 -16.87 -4.81 8.04
N VAL A 442 -17.88 -4.42 8.83
CA VAL A 442 -18.89 -5.27 9.48
C VAL A 442 -19.24 -6.44 8.55
N LYS A 443 -19.06 -7.68 9.02
CA LYS A 443 -19.73 -8.83 8.41
C LYS A 443 -21.23 -8.56 8.53
N SER A 444 -21.86 -8.01 7.49
CA SER A 444 -23.31 -7.98 7.46
C SER A 444 -23.75 -9.44 7.38
N SER A 445 -24.71 -9.83 8.23
CA SER A 445 -25.32 -11.16 8.21
C SER A 445 -26.01 -11.51 6.88
N LYS A 446 -26.05 -10.58 5.91
CA LYS A 446 -26.53 -10.80 4.54
C LYS A 446 -25.45 -11.33 3.57
N ASP A 447 -24.17 -11.41 3.96
CA ASP A 447 -23.06 -11.80 3.07
C ASP A 447 -22.69 -13.30 3.08
N GLU A 448 -23.41 -14.15 3.81
CA GLU A 448 -23.10 -15.59 3.89
C GLU A 448 -23.27 -16.33 2.54
N GLY A 449 -24.03 -15.76 1.59
CA GLY A 449 -24.18 -16.29 0.23
C GLY A 449 -23.09 -15.88 -0.78
N ARG A 450 -22.17 -14.97 -0.43
CA ARG A 450 -21.17 -14.41 -1.36
C ARG A 450 -19.74 -14.93 -1.18
N SER A 451 -19.53 -15.93 -0.32
CA SER A 451 -18.18 -16.47 -0.08
C SER A 451 -17.53 -17.08 -1.34
N ALA A 452 -18.35 -17.61 -2.27
CA ALA A 452 -17.91 -18.13 -3.57
C ALA A 452 -17.71 -17.06 -4.67
N LEU A 453 -18.01 -15.78 -4.37
CA LEU A 453 -17.96 -14.66 -5.32
C LEU A 453 -16.92 -13.59 -4.93
N ARG A 454 -16.05 -13.83 -3.94
CA ARG A 454 -15.04 -12.84 -3.56
C ARG A 454 -13.97 -12.73 -4.66
N PRO A 455 -13.92 -11.65 -5.43
CA PRO A 455 -12.92 -11.49 -6.48
C PRO A 455 -11.52 -11.30 -5.85
N TYR A 456 -10.47 -11.45 -6.65
CA TYR A 456 -9.08 -11.27 -6.20
C TYR A 456 -8.82 -9.90 -5.54
N HIS A 457 -9.66 -8.90 -5.83
CA HIS A 457 -9.63 -7.60 -5.17
C HIS A 457 -9.80 -7.71 -3.65
N ASP A 458 -10.59 -8.67 -3.17
CA ASP A 458 -10.94 -8.87 -1.75
C ASP A 458 -10.03 -9.89 -1.08
N THR A 459 -9.71 -10.95 -1.84
CA THR A 459 -8.95 -12.08 -1.32
C THR A 459 -7.46 -11.81 -1.43
N GLY A 460 -7.02 -11.01 -2.40
CA GLY A 460 -5.61 -10.76 -2.70
C GLY A 460 -4.97 -11.86 -3.53
N LEU A 461 -3.65 -11.77 -3.71
CA LEU A 461 -2.86 -12.74 -4.48
C LEU A 461 -1.67 -13.20 -3.63
N LYS A 462 -1.24 -14.45 -3.82
CA LYS A 462 -0.14 -15.07 -3.09
C LYS A 462 0.81 -15.74 -4.06
N LEU A 463 2.09 -15.44 -3.95
CA LEU A 463 3.18 -16.20 -4.54
C LEU A 463 3.95 -16.86 -3.41
N THR A 464 4.22 -18.14 -3.55
CA THR A 464 5.12 -18.85 -2.63
C THR A 464 6.25 -19.45 -3.42
N GLU A 465 7.47 -19.18 -2.98
CA GLU A 465 8.70 -19.66 -3.59
C GLU A 465 9.40 -20.59 -2.60
N VAL A 466 9.58 -21.84 -2.99
CA VAL A 466 10.41 -22.79 -2.24
C VAL A 466 11.78 -22.81 -2.89
N ARG A 467 12.80 -22.44 -2.11
CA ARG A 467 14.20 -22.36 -2.55
C ARG A 467 15.14 -22.80 -1.44
N ARG A 468 16.32 -23.30 -1.82
CA ARG A 468 17.40 -23.56 -0.87
C ARG A 468 17.88 -22.26 -0.23
N ASN A 469 18.37 -22.39 1.00
CA ASN A 469 18.96 -21.27 1.71
C ASN A 469 20.29 -20.87 1.07
N GLU A 470 20.58 -19.57 0.98
CA GLU A 470 21.76 -19.08 0.26
C GLU A 470 23.07 -19.60 0.89
N ASP A 471 23.07 -19.84 2.20
CA ASP A 471 24.20 -20.33 2.98
C ASP A 471 24.16 -21.85 3.27
N SER A 472 23.14 -22.59 2.80
CA SER A 472 22.98 -24.03 3.07
C SER A 472 22.41 -24.79 1.87
N HIS A 473 23.10 -25.86 1.49
CA HIS A 473 22.67 -26.73 0.40
C HIS A 473 21.65 -27.81 0.81
N ASP A 474 21.40 -27.99 2.10
CA ASP A 474 20.65 -29.12 2.64
C ASP A 474 19.36 -28.72 3.37
N THR A 475 19.01 -27.43 3.32
CA THR A 475 17.77 -26.87 3.88
C THR A 475 17.08 -25.94 2.89
N VAL A 476 15.75 -25.89 2.96
CA VAL A 476 14.92 -24.97 2.15
C VAL A 476 13.99 -24.13 3.00
N SER A 477 13.68 -22.95 2.47
CA SER A 477 12.72 -22.01 3.03
C SER A 477 11.54 -21.83 2.08
N CYS A 478 10.38 -21.53 2.67
CA CYS A 478 9.12 -21.37 1.96
C CYS A 478 8.70 -19.90 2.01
N HIS A 479 9.25 -19.11 1.10
CA HIS A 479 9.05 -17.67 1.06
C HIS A 479 7.70 -17.31 0.46
N TYR A 480 6.85 -16.75 1.29
CA TYR A 480 5.55 -16.24 0.93
C TYR A 480 5.59 -14.73 0.70
N THR A 481 5.20 -14.30 -0.49
CA THR A 481 4.94 -12.90 -0.85
C THR A 481 3.54 -12.77 -1.43
N GLY A 482 2.96 -11.58 -1.37
CA GLY A 482 1.64 -11.40 -1.95
C GLY A 482 1.00 -10.07 -1.61
N LEU A 483 -0.15 -9.86 -2.23
CA LEU A 483 -1.03 -8.74 -1.95
C LEU A 483 -2.17 -9.26 -1.07
N SER A 484 -2.45 -8.57 0.02
CA SER A 484 -3.60 -8.89 0.87
C SER A 484 -4.94 -8.59 0.18
N MET A 485 -4.93 -7.62 -0.74
CA MET A 485 -6.05 -7.13 -1.56
C MET A 485 -5.48 -6.36 -2.76
N SER A 486 -6.29 -6.01 -3.74
CA SER A 486 -5.85 -5.10 -4.81
C SER A 486 -5.94 -3.63 -4.38
N PRO A 487 -5.36 -2.68 -5.15
CA PRO A 487 -5.59 -1.25 -4.93
C PRO A 487 -7.08 -0.85 -4.97
N SER A 488 -7.86 -1.38 -5.94
CA SER A 488 -9.33 -1.18 -5.97
C SER A 488 -10.01 -1.71 -4.69
N GLY A 489 -9.58 -2.87 -4.20
CA GLY A 489 -10.07 -3.43 -2.94
C GLY A 489 -9.76 -2.52 -1.76
N LEU A 490 -8.53 -1.98 -1.67
CA LEU A 490 -8.17 -0.99 -0.66
C LEU A 490 -9.06 0.25 -0.74
N LEU A 491 -9.24 0.83 -1.92
CA LEU A 491 -10.07 2.03 -2.12
C LEU A 491 -11.52 1.79 -1.67
N ALA A 492 -12.11 0.65 -2.03
CA ALA A 492 -13.45 0.29 -1.57
C ALA A 492 -13.54 0.20 -0.04
N ARG A 493 -12.49 -0.32 0.62
CA ARG A 493 -12.43 -0.42 2.08
C ARG A 493 -12.31 0.93 2.77
N LEU A 494 -11.57 1.88 2.20
CA LEU A 494 -11.51 3.25 2.74
C LEU A 494 -12.91 3.88 2.74
N VAL A 495 -13.70 3.65 1.69
CA VAL A 495 -15.08 4.12 1.59
C VAL A 495 -16.00 3.41 2.59
N GLU A 496 -15.87 2.08 2.70
CA GLU A 496 -16.63 1.28 3.68
C GLU A 496 -16.35 1.67 5.13
N SER A 497 -15.11 2.11 5.45
CA SER A 497 -14.75 2.59 6.78
C SER A 497 -15.29 4.00 7.10
N GLY A 498 -15.95 4.64 6.14
CA GLY A 498 -16.60 5.94 6.31
C GLY A 498 -15.80 7.12 5.76
N ALA A 499 -14.74 6.88 4.97
CA ALA A 499 -14.04 7.96 4.29
C ALA A 499 -14.87 8.48 3.09
N LYS A 500 -14.84 9.79 2.88
CA LYS A 500 -15.37 10.44 1.70
C LYS A 500 -14.22 10.66 0.73
N VAL A 501 -14.17 9.92 -0.37
CA VAL A 501 -13.03 9.92 -1.29
C VAL A 501 -13.42 10.63 -2.58
N VAL A 502 -12.65 11.66 -2.94
CA VAL A 502 -12.82 12.41 -4.19
C VAL A 502 -11.56 12.24 -5.02
N GLY A 503 -11.66 11.43 -6.08
CA GLY A 503 -10.60 11.21 -7.05
C GLY A 503 -10.75 12.13 -8.25
N ILE A 504 -9.71 12.90 -8.58
CA ILE A 504 -9.74 13.82 -9.72
C ILE A 504 -8.56 13.52 -10.64
N SER A 505 -8.84 13.29 -11.93
CA SER A 505 -7.83 13.20 -12.97
C SER A 505 -8.46 13.32 -14.36
N ALA A 506 -7.63 13.46 -15.40
CA ALA A 506 -8.15 13.50 -16.77
C ALA A 506 -8.79 12.17 -17.20
N THR A 507 -8.31 11.05 -16.65
CA THR A 507 -8.77 9.71 -17.00
C THR A 507 -9.47 9.00 -15.84
N ALA A 508 -9.99 9.74 -14.85
CA ALA A 508 -10.57 9.19 -13.62
C ALA A 508 -11.67 8.15 -13.88
N THR A 509 -12.47 8.35 -14.92
CA THR A 509 -13.57 7.45 -15.31
C THR A 509 -13.18 6.48 -16.44
N SER A 510 -11.89 6.37 -16.77
CA SER A 510 -11.41 5.42 -17.77
C SER A 510 -11.54 3.99 -17.26
N LYS A 511 -12.13 3.11 -18.07
CA LYS A 511 -12.38 1.70 -17.73
C LYS A 511 -11.14 0.78 -17.79
N THR A 512 -9.95 1.34 -18.06
CA THR A 512 -8.73 0.52 -18.12
C THR A 512 -8.26 0.12 -16.71
N VAL A 513 -8.21 -1.18 -16.44
CA VAL A 513 -7.74 -1.73 -15.16
C VAL A 513 -6.21 -1.80 -15.04
N ILE A 514 -5.48 -1.47 -16.12
CA ILE A 514 -4.01 -1.53 -16.14
C ILE A 514 -3.42 -0.33 -15.41
N LYS A 515 -3.91 0.87 -15.75
CA LYS A 515 -3.43 2.13 -15.17
C LYS A 515 -4.39 2.66 -14.11
N ASN A 516 -5.69 2.57 -14.35
CA ASN A 516 -6.69 3.07 -13.42
C ASN A 516 -7.20 1.96 -12.48
N PHE A 517 -8.01 2.35 -11.49
CA PHE A 517 -8.74 1.40 -10.67
C PHE A 517 -9.79 0.63 -11.49
N ASP A 518 -10.11 -0.58 -11.02
CA ASP A 518 -11.22 -1.36 -11.56
C ASP A 518 -12.56 -0.74 -11.13
N LEU A 519 -13.11 0.11 -12.01
CA LEU A 519 -14.34 0.84 -11.75
C LEU A 519 -15.56 -0.07 -11.73
N ASP A 520 -15.59 -1.12 -12.54
CA ASP A 520 -16.72 -2.07 -12.59
C ASP A 520 -16.81 -2.83 -11.25
N TYR A 521 -15.67 -3.26 -10.71
CA TYR A 521 -15.59 -3.81 -9.36
C TYR A 521 -16.03 -2.81 -8.28
N LEU A 522 -15.55 -1.56 -8.35
CA LEU A 522 -15.88 -0.52 -7.36
C LEU A 522 -17.38 -0.19 -7.35
N GLN A 523 -17.99 -0.05 -8.53
CA GLN A 523 -19.43 0.16 -8.69
C GLN A 523 -20.23 -1.00 -8.08
N LEU A 524 -19.86 -2.24 -8.42
CA LEU A 524 -20.54 -3.43 -7.91
C LEU A 524 -20.43 -3.54 -6.38
N ARG A 525 -19.24 -3.25 -5.84
CA ARG A 525 -18.95 -3.40 -4.40
C ARG A 525 -19.57 -2.30 -3.56
N LEU A 526 -19.46 -1.05 -4.00
CA LEU A 526 -19.87 0.11 -3.22
C LEU A 526 -21.35 0.46 -3.41
N GLY A 527 -21.98 0.03 -4.51
CA GLY A 527 -23.38 0.33 -4.81
C GLY A 527 -23.65 1.83 -4.72
N ASP A 528 -24.61 2.21 -3.89
CA ASP A 528 -25.02 3.61 -3.68
C ASP A 528 -23.91 4.52 -3.12
N LYS A 529 -22.82 3.94 -2.58
CA LYS A 529 -21.64 4.72 -2.13
C LYS A 529 -20.71 5.10 -3.29
N PHE A 530 -20.87 4.51 -4.47
CA PHE A 530 -20.18 4.96 -5.69
C PHE A 530 -21.03 6.02 -6.38
N ILE A 531 -20.60 7.28 -6.29
CA ILE A 531 -21.37 8.41 -6.79
C ILE A 531 -20.94 8.70 -8.23
N GLU A 532 -21.81 8.38 -9.17
CA GLU A 532 -21.62 8.73 -10.57
C GLU A 532 -22.02 10.17 -10.87
N LEU A 533 -21.18 10.86 -11.63
CA LEU A 533 -21.56 12.14 -12.19
C LEU A 533 -22.65 11.94 -13.25
N SER A 534 -23.70 12.75 -13.16
CA SER A 534 -24.76 12.82 -14.17
C SER A 534 -24.19 13.27 -15.52
N GLU A 535 -24.88 12.93 -16.62
CA GLU A 535 -24.49 13.38 -17.96
C GLU A 535 -24.44 14.91 -18.07
N ARG A 536 -25.34 15.61 -17.36
CA ARG A 536 -25.30 17.08 -17.25
C ARG A 536 -23.98 17.57 -16.63
N GLN A 537 -23.54 16.95 -15.53
CA GLN A 537 -22.30 17.30 -14.85
C GLN A 537 -21.08 17.03 -15.73
N LYS A 538 -21.02 15.85 -16.36
CA LYS A 538 -19.97 15.48 -17.30
C LYS A 538 -19.89 16.48 -18.47
N HIS A 539 -21.05 16.86 -19.02
CA HIS A 539 -21.14 17.84 -20.10
C HIS A 539 -20.62 19.21 -19.67
N ALA A 540 -21.01 19.69 -18.48
CA ALA A 540 -20.55 20.96 -17.94
C ALA A 540 -19.03 21.00 -17.72
N ILE A 541 -18.41 19.88 -17.30
CA ILE A 541 -16.95 19.78 -17.22
C ILE A 541 -16.33 19.90 -18.63
N GLY A 542 -16.91 19.21 -19.61
CA GLY A 542 -16.44 19.25 -21.00
C GLY A 542 -16.59 20.62 -21.67
N GLU A 543 -17.68 21.34 -21.41
CA GLU A 543 -17.86 22.73 -21.84
C GLU A 543 -16.86 23.67 -21.19
N TYR A 544 -16.64 23.53 -19.88
CA TYR A 544 -15.65 24.32 -19.16
C TYR A 544 -14.22 24.09 -19.68
N TYR A 545 -13.88 22.85 -20.05
CA TYR A 545 -12.61 22.56 -20.72
C TYR A 545 -12.50 23.26 -22.08
N ARG A 546 -13.52 23.15 -22.93
CA ARG A 546 -13.54 23.77 -24.26
C ARG A 546 -13.43 25.30 -24.18
N SER A 547 -14.16 25.93 -23.26
CA SER A 547 -14.14 27.40 -23.08
C SER A 547 -12.79 27.93 -22.57
N ARG A 548 -12.05 27.13 -21.78
CA ARG A 548 -10.68 27.46 -21.35
C ARG A 548 -9.66 27.31 -22.47
N ARG A 549 -9.81 26.31 -23.34
CA ARG A 549 -8.83 26.01 -24.40
C ARG A 549 -9.02 26.83 -25.67
N ARG A 550 -10.25 27.28 -25.95
CA ARG A 550 -10.56 28.18 -27.07
C ARG A 550 -10.02 27.67 -28.41
N TYR A 551 -10.07 26.36 -28.63
CA TYR A 551 -9.51 25.72 -29.83
C TYR A 551 -10.09 26.34 -31.12
N GLU A 552 -11.41 26.51 -31.18
CA GLU A 552 -12.11 27.09 -32.32
C GLU A 552 -11.71 28.56 -32.56
N GLU A 553 -11.61 29.39 -31.51
CA GLU A 553 -11.18 30.79 -31.62
C GLU A 553 -9.72 30.92 -32.10
N GLN A 554 -8.90 29.91 -31.85
CA GLN A 554 -7.50 29.84 -32.29
C GLN A 554 -7.33 29.10 -33.64
N GLY A 555 -8.44 28.77 -34.33
CA GLY A 555 -8.41 28.05 -35.59
C GLY A 555 -7.92 26.60 -35.49
N VAL A 556 -7.90 26.02 -34.29
CA VAL A 556 -7.48 24.64 -34.03
C VAL A 556 -8.70 23.72 -34.09
N GLN A 557 -8.72 22.81 -35.07
CA GLN A 557 -9.72 21.76 -35.16
C GLN A 557 -9.16 20.45 -34.57
N VAL A 558 -9.80 19.95 -33.51
CA VAL A 558 -9.45 18.65 -32.91
C VAL A 558 -10.40 17.60 -33.46
N ILE A 559 -9.89 16.69 -34.28
CA ILE A 559 -10.64 15.55 -34.82
C ILE A 559 -10.16 14.30 -34.06
N PRO A 560 -10.92 13.81 -33.06
CA PRO A 560 -10.55 12.60 -32.36
C PRO A 560 -10.81 11.37 -33.26
N GLU A 561 -9.76 10.66 -33.64
CA GLU A 561 -9.88 9.35 -34.30
C GLU A 561 -9.66 8.24 -33.28
N TYR A 562 -10.68 7.41 -33.08
CA TYR A 562 -10.56 6.22 -32.25
C TYR A 562 -10.09 5.05 -33.10
N ILE A 563 -8.82 4.69 -32.95
CA ILE A 563 -8.23 3.55 -33.64
C ILE A 563 -8.49 2.30 -32.79
N GLN A 564 -9.54 1.56 -33.12
CA GLN A 564 -9.71 0.21 -32.58
C GLN A 564 -8.59 -0.68 -33.12
N ALA A 565 -8.03 -1.53 -32.26
CA ALA A 565 -7.19 -2.64 -32.69
C ALA A 565 -8.08 -3.66 -33.42
N ASP A 566 -8.43 -3.35 -34.66
CA ASP A 566 -9.21 -4.25 -35.48
C ASP A 566 -8.31 -5.41 -35.91
N ARG A 567 -8.58 -6.59 -35.34
CA ARG A 567 -7.88 -7.84 -35.70
C ARG A 567 -8.01 -8.16 -37.20
N SER A 568 -9.00 -7.58 -37.88
CA SER A 568 -9.16 -7.66 -39.33
C SER A 568 -8.03 -6.98 -40.08
N VAL A 569 -7.41 -5.92 -39.53
CA VAL A 569 -6.30 -5.18 -40.17
C VAL A 569 -5.06 -6.05 -40.22
N LEU A 570 -4.70 -6.70 -39.11
CA LEU A 570 -3.57 -7.63 -39.08
C LEU A 570 -3.81 -8.82 -40.03
N LYS A 571 -5.03 -9.35 -40.04
CA LYS A 571 -5.42 -10.43 -40.95
C LYS A 571 -5.30 -9.98 -42.41
N GLY A 572 -5.85 -8.82 -42.77
CA GLY A 572 -5.84 -8.28 -44.13
C GLY A 572 -4.42 -7.97 -44.64
N LEU A 573 -3.56 -7.43 -43.78
CA LEU A 573 -2.15 -7.21 -44.10
C LEU A 573 -1.40 -8.52 -44.35
N LEU A 574 -1.63 -9.55 -43.53
CA LEU A 574 -1.04 -10.87 -43.74
C LEU A 574 -1.58 -11.52 -45.01
N GLU A 575 -2.88 -11.39 -45.30
CA GLU A 575 -3.50 -11.88 -46.54
C GLU A 575 -2.92 -11.22 -47.78
N GLN A 576 -2.72 -9.90 -47.73
CA GLN A 576 -2.10 -9.12 -48.81
C GLN A 576 -0.63 -9.52 -49.02
N TYR A 577 0.11 -9.76 -47.94
CA TYR A 577 1.54 -10.12 -48.02
C TYR A 577 1.77 -11.57 -48.48
N LEU A 578 0.87 -12.50 -48.11
CA LEU A 578 0.98 -13.92 -48.46
C LEU A 578 0.25 -14.29 -49.76
N GLY A 579 -0.58 -13.38 -50.29
CA GLY A 579 -1.42 -13.63 -51.47
C GLY A 579 -2.48 -14.72 -51.26
N LYS A 580 -2.80 -15.08 -50.02
CA LYS A 580 -3.76 -16.15 -49.68
C LYS A 580 -4.54 -15.82 -48.41
N PRO A 581 -5.79 -16.30 -48.25
CA PRO A 581 -6.59 -16.06 -47.06
C PRO A 581 -5.95 -16.65 -45.80
N VAL A 582 -5.93 -15.87 -44.71
CA VAL A 582 -5.27 -16.19 -43.44
C VAL A 582 -6.32 -16.39 -42.36
N ARG A 583 -6.62 -17.65 -42.04
CA ARG A 583 -7.58 -17.99 -40.97
C ARG A 583 -7.04 -17.73 -39.56
N LYS A 584 -5.73 -17.86 -39.34
CA LYS A 584 -5.09 -17.72 -38.02
C LYS A 584 -3.83 -16.85 -38.11
N PRO A 585 -3.96 -15.52 -37.97
CA PRO A 585 -2.84 -14.57 -38.02
C PRO A 585 -1.67 -14.95 -37.10
N ALA A 586 -1.97 -15.38 -35.87
CA ALA A 586 -0.97 -15.75 -34.88
C ALA A 586 -0.09 -16.96 -35.30
N ALA A 587 -0.65 -17.94 -36.01
CA ALA A 587 0.08 -19.12 -36.46
C ALA A 587 1.11 -18.75 -37.53
N VAL A 588 0.75 -17.85 -38.43
CA VAL A 588 1.63 -17.37 -39.50
C VAL A 588 2.77 -16.53 -38.93
N ILE A 589 2.48 -15.64 -37.98
CA ILE A 589 3.51 -14.85 -37.30
C ILE A 589 4.46 -15.76 -36.50
N ALA A 590 3.93 -16.79 -35.82
CA ALA A 590 4.76 -17.75 -35.08
C ALA A 590 5.70 -18.55 -36.01
N GLU A 591 5.23 -18.92 -37.21
CA GLU A 591 6.03 -19.55 -38.25
C GLU A 591 7.14 -18.63 -38.76
N TRP A 592 6.85 -17.35 -39.01
CA TRP A 592 7.84 -16.35 -39.44
C TRP A 592 8.88 -16.03 -38.37
N LEU A 593 8.51 -16.12 -37.09
CA LEU A 593 9.41 -15.93 -35.96
C LEU A 593 10.21 -17.21 -35.61
N GLY A 594 10.08 -18.28 -36.38
CA GLY A 594 10.88 -19.51 -36.24
C GLY A 594 10.56 -20.32 -34.98
N LYS A 595 9.33 -20.23 -34.45
CA LYS A 595 8.94 -20.92 -33.21
C LYS A 595 8.58 -22.40 -33.46
N SER A 596 8.92 -23.28 -32.52
CA SER A 596 8.65 -24.72 -32.60
C SER A 596 7.14 -25.05 -32.53
N ASP A 597 6.72 -26.23 -32.98
CA ASP A 597 5.30 -26.60 -33.06
C ASP A 597 4.55 -26.59 -31.69
N ASP A 598 5.28 -26.79 -30.58
CA ASP A 598 4.74 -26.63 -29.23
C ASP A 598 4.57 -25.16 -28.81
N GLU A 599 5.42 -24.26 -29.32
CA GLU A 599 5.26 -22.82 -29.12
C GLU A 599 4.15 -22.22 -30.00
N LYS A 600 3.88 -22.81 -31.17
CA LYS A 600 2.77 -22.45 -32.08
C LYS A 600 1.40 -22.73 -31.44
N LYS A 601 1.27 -23.76 -30.60
CA LYS A 601 0.04 -24.04 -29.83
C LYS A 601 -0.13 -23.09 -28.64
N LYS A 602 0.97 -22.64 -28.01
CA LYS A 602 0.93 -21.70 -26.88
C LYS A 602 0.59 -20.26 -27.29
N THR A 603 1.02 -19.82 -28.47
CA THR A 603 0.72 -18.48 -29.01
C THR A 603 -0.77 -18.24 -29.27
N THR A 604 -1.56 -19.30 -29.52
CA THR A 604 -3.02 -19.20 -29.65
C THR A 604 -3.77 -18.98 -28.32
N CYS A 605 -3.18 -19.32 -27.17
CA CYS A 605 -3.82 -19.17 -25.85
C CYS A 605 -3.39 -17.92 -25.06
N TRP A 606 -2.32 -17.23 -25.47
CA TRP A 606 -1.67 -16.15 -24.72
C TRP A 606 -2.07 -14.73 -25.15
N SER A 607 -3.19 -14.54 -25.84
CA SER A 607 -3.63 -13.23 -26.34
C SER A 607 -4.23 -12.27 -25.29
N GLY A 608 -3.89 -12.46 -24.01
CA GLY A 608 -4.33 -11.61 -22.89
C GLY A 608 -3.24 -11.07 -21.96
N PHE A 609 -1.96 -11.43 -22.14
CA PHE A 609 -0.86 -10.94 -21.28
C PHE A 609 0.36 -10.55 -22.13
N ARG A 610 0.75 -9.27 -22.07
CA ARG A 610 1.91 -8.73 -22.79
C ARG A 610 3.17 -8.90 -21.94
N GLY A 611 4.19 -9.51 -22.54
CA GLY A 611 5.56 -9.55 -22.04
C GLY A 611 6.44 -10.34 -23.00
N TRP A 612 7.16 -9.66 -23.90
CA TRP A 612 8.15 -10.30 -24.76
C TRP A 612 9.51 -9.63 -24.58
N SER A 613 10.54 -10.47 -24.37
CA SER A 613 11.94 -10.08 -24.31
C SER A 613 12.54 -9.93 -25.71
N SER A 614 13.44 -8.96 -25.83
CA SER A 614 14.25 -8.59 -26.98
C SER A 614 14.97 -9.76 -27.67
N ARG A 615 14.55 -10.09 -28.90
CA ARG A 615 15.37 -10.60 -30.01
C ARG A 615 14.52 -10.59 -31.29
N CYS A 616 14.49 -9.47 -32.01
CA CYS A 616 13.95 -9.41 -33.37
C CYS A 616 15.11 -9.37 -34.36
N ARG A 617 15.23 -10.38 -35.23
CA ARG A 617 16.00 -10.28 -36.47
C ARG A 617 15.03 -10.10 -37.63
N CYS A 618 15.25 -9.01 -38.38
CA CYS A 618 14.83 -8.74 -39.76
C CYS A 618 13.39 -9.13 -40.16
N LEU A 619 12.42 -8.30 -39.74
CA LEU A 619 11.12 -8.19 -40.42
C LEU A 619 11.18 -7.03 -41.45
N PRO A 620 10.43 -7.10 -42.57
CA PRO A 620 10.27 -5.97 -43.49
C PRO A 620 9.67 -4.75 -42.78
N LEU A 621 10.14 -3.54 -43.11
CA LEU A 621 9.83 -2.29 -42.40
C LEU A 621 8.33 -2.04 -42.16
N ASN A 622 7.47 -2.42 -43.12
CA ASN A 622 6.03 -2.22 -43.04
C ASN A 622 5.32 -3.13 -42.02
N LEU A 623 5.89 -4.30 -41.70
CA LEU A 623 5.32 -5.23 -40.71
C LEU A 623 5.80 -4.92 -39.29
N ALA A 624 7.01 -4.38 -39.15
CA ALA A 624 7.56 -3.94 -37.87
C ALA A 624 6.72 -2.80 -37.23
N ILE A 625 6.17 -1.91 -38.05
CA ILE A 625 5.34 -0.77 -37.62
C ILE A 625 4.01 -1.26 -37.00
N VAL A 626 3.40 -2.31 -37.56
CA VAL A 626 2.12 -2.85 -37.08
C VAL A 626 2.28 -3.67 -35.80
N THR A 627 3.40 -4.39 -35.63
CA THR A 627 3.73 -5.08 -34.39
C THR A 627 4.04 -4.14 -33.22
N CYS A 628 4.56 -2.93 -33.48
CA CYS A 628 4.72 -1.91 -32.44
C CYS A 628 3.39 -1.26 -32.03
N TRP A 629 2.43 -1.12 -32.96
CA TRP A 629 1.12 -0.51 -32.68
C TRP A 629 0.14 -1.42 -31.91
N CYS A 630 0.33 -2.75 -31.99
CA CYS A 630 -0.47 -3.71 -31.23
C CYS A 630 0.12 -4.08 -29.85
N CYS A 631 1.23 -3.47 -29.44
CA CYS A 631 1.91 -3.65 -28.15
C CYS A 631 1.66 -2.51 -27.15
#